data_AF-A0A933WJ13-F1
#
_entry.id   AF-A0A933WJ13-F1
#
_cell.length_a   1.000
_cell.length_b   1.000
_cell.length_c   1.000
_cell.angle_alpha   90.00
_cell.angle_beta   90.00
_cell.angle_gamma   90.00
#
_symmetry.space_group_name_H-M   'P 1'
#
loop_
_entity.id
_entity.type
_entity.pdbx_description
1 polymer ?
#
loop_
_entity_poly.entity_id
_entity_poly.type
_entity_poly.pdbx_seq_one_letter_code
_entity_poly.pdbx_strand_id
1 'polypeptide(L)'
;MSDVKANEREFMGQAVSWLNEAISKGSCPFEVASSEASLKVSSQKTNFPDIQIWLNRPAGSGFCGWELKTPATPADEKTLLEDAARKARAMNAD
;
A
#
# COMPACT_ATOMS: atom_id res chain seq x y z
N MET A 1 -0.64 25.93 23.04
CA MET A 1 0.29 25.29 22.09
C MET A 1 -0.41 24.09 21.51
N SER A 2 -0.27 23.85 20.20
CA SER A 2 -0.83 22.69 19.53
C SER A 2 0.03 21.47 19.84
N ASP A 3 -0.59 20.36 20.26
CA ASP A 3 0.07 19.07 20.40
C ASP A 3 0.10 18.38 19.03
N VAL A 4 1.29 18.16 18.47
CA VAL A 4 1.46 17.49 17.16
C VAL A 4 1.73 16.02 17.41
N LYS A 5 0.79 15.16 17.02
CA LYS A 5 0.92 13.71 17.14
C LYS A 5 1.07 13.06 15.79
N ALA A 6 2.09 12.21 15.67
CA ALA A 6 2.25 11.34 14.52
C ALA A 6 1.05 10.38 14.41
N ASN A 7 0.57 10.18 13.19
CA ASN A 7 -0.54 9.29 12.88
C ASN A 7 -0.21 8.41 11.67
N GLU A 8 -1.08 7.44 11.38
CA GLU A 8 -0.90 6.49 10.28
C GLU A 8 -0.76 7.17 8.91
N ARG A 9 -1.45 8.30 8.70
CA ARG A 9 -1.40 9.05 7.44
C ARG A 9 -0.06 9.77 7.24
N GLU A 10 0.51 10.31 8.32
CA GLU A 10 1.85 10.90 8.30
C GLU A 10 2.90 9.82 8.01
N PHE A 11 2.79 8.66 8.66
CA PHE A 11 3.68 7.53 8.41
C PHE A 11 3.56 7.00 6.97
N MET A 12 2.33 6.88 6.44
CA MET A 12 2.08 6.49 5.06
C MET A 12 2.79 7.40 4.06
N GLY A 13 2.69 8.72 4.26
CA GLY A 13 3.39 9.70 3.41
C GLY A 13 4.91 9.52 3.44
N GLN A 14 5.46 9.30 4.64
CA GLN A 14 6.88 9.05 4.80
C GLN A 14 7.34 7.74 4.13
N ALA A 15 6.56 6.67 4.29
CA ALA A 15 6.83 5.37 3.67
C ALA A 15 6.79 5.43 2.14
N VAL A 16 5.81 6.13 1.55
CA VAL A 16 5.75 6.37 0.09
C VAL A 16 6.99 7.13 -0.39
N SER A 17 7.45 8.14 0.36
CA SER A 17 8.67 8.87 0.01
C SER A 17 9.90 7.96 -0.01
N TRP A 18 10.08 7.12 1.01
CA TRP A 18 11.21 6.19 1.08
C TRP A 18 11.17 5.13 -0.03
N LEU A 19 9.98 4.58 -0.30
CA LEU A 19 9.80 3.61 -1.38
C LEU A 19 10.19 4.22 -2.73
N ASN A 20 9.74 5.43 -3.04
CA ASN A 20 10.07 6.09 -4.30
C ASN A 20 11.55 6.48 -4.39
N GLU A 21 12.19 6.84 -3.28
CA GLU A 21 13.64 7.03 -3.24
C GLU A 21 14.38 5.73 -3.58
N ALA A 22 13.97 4.60 -2.99
CA ALA A 22 14.54 3.30 -3.29
C ALA A 22 14.31 2.88 -4.75
N ILE A 23 13.10 3.10 -5.27
CA ILE A 23 12.75 2.81 -6.67
C ILE A 23 13.63 3.62 -7.64
N SER A 24 13.84 4.91 -7.35
CA SER A 24 14.64 5.81 -8.20
C SER A 24 16.11 5.38 -8.34
N LYS A 25 16.62 4.57 -7.41
CA LYS A 25 17.99 4.02 -7.48
C LYS A 25 18.12 2.89 -8.50
N GLY A 26 17.02 2.43 -9.10
CA GLY A 26 17.02 1.49 -10.24
C GLY A 26 17.30 0.04 -9.87
N SER A 27 17.28 -0.32 -8.59
CA SER A 27 17.54 -1.69 -8.12
C SER A 27 16.33 -2.62 -8.19
N CYS A 28 15.15 -2.11 -8.58
CA CYS A 28 13.91 -2.87 -8.65
C CYS A 28 13.10 -2.51 -9.92
N PRO A 29 12.27 -3.43 -10.43
CA PRO A 29 11.51 -3.25 -11.67
C PRO A 29 10.24 -2.38 -11.52
N PHE A 30 10.10 -1.67 -10.40
CA PHE A 30 8.90 -0.89 -10.09
C PHE A 30 9.01 0.53 -10.67
N GLU A 31 7.89 1.10 -11.11
CA GLU A 31 7.85 2.48 -11.60
C GLU A 31 7.67 3.48 -10.45
N VAL A 32 6.71 3.23 -9.55
CA VAL A 32 6.31 4.19 -8.51
C VAL A 32 5.52 3.50 -7.39
N ALA A 33 5.62 4.04 -6.18
CA ALA A 33 4.68 3.77 -5.10
C ALA A 33 3.74 4.97 -4.89
N SER A 34 2.45 4.72 -4.70
CA SER A 34 1.44 5.76 -4.48
C SER A 34 0.55 5.44 -3.28
N SER A 35 0.12 6.43 -2.52
CA SER A 35 -0.88 6.25 -1.47
C SER A 35 -2.31 6.27 -1.99
N GLU A 36 -3.23 5.60 -1.29
CA GLU A 36 -4.69 5.76 -1.43
C GLU A 36 -5.20 5.48 -2.86
N ALA A 37 -4.61 4.51 -3.54
CA ALA A 37 -4.97 4.17 -4.91
C ALA A 37 -6.31 3.43 -4.97
N SER A 38 -7.23 3.90 -5.83
CA SER A 38 -8.47 3.19 -6.12
C SER A 38 -8.22 2.04 -7.11
N LEU A 39 -8.32 0.80 -6.64
CA LEU A 39 -8.11 -0.40 -7.46
C LEU A 39 -9.43 -1.10 -7.76
N LYS A 40 -9.92 -0.92 -8.98
CA LYS A 40 -11.13 -1.61 -9.43
C LYS A 40 -10.79 -3.07 -9.77
N VAL A 41 -11.13 -3.98 -8.86
CA VAL A 41 -10.88 -5.43 -9.00
C VAL A 41 -12.03 -6.16 -9.70
N SER A 42 -13.25 -5.59 -9.70
CA SER A 42 -14.35 -6.08 -10.53
C SER A 42 -15.36 -4.96 -10.81
N SER A 43 -16.43 -5.27 -11.54
CA SER A 43 -17.53 -4.32 -11.77
C SER A 43 -18.20 -3.84 -10.47
N GLN A 44 -18.14 -4.64 -9.41
CA GLN A 44 -18.81 -4.37 -8.13
C GLN A 44 -17.85 -4.14 -6.96
N LYS A 45 -16.54 -4.25 -7.17
CA LYS A 45 -15.56 -4.18 -6.08
C LYS A 45 -14.38 -3.29 -6.42
N THR A 46 -14.11 -2.36 -5.51
CA THR A 46 -12.94 -1.48 -5.53
C THR A 46 -12.22 -1.64 -4.19
N ASN A 47 -10.91 -1.81 -4.24
CA ASN A 47 -10.03 -1.84 -3.08
C ASN A 47 -9.26 -0.52 -2.97
N PHE A 48 -8.85 -0.18 -1.76
CA PHE A 48 -8.08 1.02 -1.43
C PHE A 48 -6.96 0.63 -0.46
N PRO A 49 -5.83 0.07 -0.95
CA PRO A 49 -4.67 -0.13 -0.08
C PRO A 49 -4.10 1.22 0.33
N ASP A 50 -3.50 1.29 1.52
CA ASP A 50 -2.84 2.50 2.02
C ASP A 50 -1.69 2.90 1.08
N ILE A 51 -0.91 1.92 0.61
CA ILE A 51 0.14 2.12 -0.40
C ILE A 51 -0.01 1.08 -1.51
N GLN A 52 0.10 1.51 -2.77
CA GLN A 52 0.17 0.64 -3.95
C GLN A 52 1.52 0.79 -4.65
N ILE A 53 2.18 -0.33 -4.92
CA ILE A 53 3.40 -0.41 -5.74
C ILE A 53 3.02 -0.76 -7.18
N TRP A 54 3.55 -0.01 -8.15
CA TRP A 54 3.22 -0.16 -9.57
C TRP A 54 4.41 -0.69 -10.37
N LEU A 55 4.14 -1.60 -11.31
CA LEU A 55 5.06 -1.95 -12.40
C LEU A 55 4.94 -0.94 -13.53
N ASN A 56 3.70 -0.56 -13.87
CA ASN A 56 3.39 0.48 -14.86
C ASN A 56 2.04 1.12 -14.52
N ARG A 57 2.04 2.28 -13.88
CA ARG A 57 0.85 3.02 -13.47
C ARG A 57 0.03 3.55 -14.65
N PRO A 58 0.63 4.15 -15.70
CA PRO A 58 -0.14 4.55 -16.89
C PRO A 58 -0.90 3.40 -17.56
N ALA A 59 -0.33 2.18 -17.54
CA ALA A 59 -0.96 0.97 -18.07
C ALA A 59 -1.89 0.27 -17.07
N GLY A 60 -2.02 0.76 -15.83
CA GLY A 60 -2.82 0.13 -14.78
C GLY A 60 -2.24 -1.17 -14.22
N SER A 61 -0.94 -1.43 -14.44
CA SER A 61 -0.25 -2.64 -13.96
C SER A 61 0.30 -2.43 -12.54
N GLY A 62 -0.47 -2.89 -11.55
CA GLY A 62 -0.05 -2.95 -10.15
C GLY A 62 0.80 -4.18 -9.85
N PHE A 63 1.69 -4.06 -8.86
CA PHE A 63 2.45 -5.19 -8.29
C PHE A 63 1.78 -5.69 -7.01
N CYS A 64 1.79 -4.88 -5.95
CA CYS A 64 1.21 -5.24 -4.66
C CYS A 64 0.71 -4.02 -3.89
N GLY A 65 -0.28 -4.23 -3.03
CA GLY A 65 -0.84 -3.24 -2.13
C GLY A 65 -0.42 -3.54 -0.69
N TRP A 66 -0.04 -2.52 0.06
CA TRP A 66 0.31 -2.59 1.47
C TRP A 66 -0.79 -1.96 2.30
N GLU A 67 -1.12 -2.63 3.40
CA GLU A 67 -1.98 -2.12 4.45
C GLU A 67 -1.10 -1.76 5.64
N LEU A 68 -1.18 -0.52 6.11
CA LEU A 68 -0.46 -0.03 7.27
C LEU A 68 -1.35 -0.17 8.51
N LYS A 69 -0.70 -0.40 9.64
CA LYS A 69 -1.33 -0.38 10.96
C LYS A 69 -0.38 0.28 11.93
N THR A 70 -0.89 1.20 12.74
CA THR A 70 -0.12 1.69 13.89
C THR A 70 0.23 0.54 14.85
N PRO A 71 1.37 0.61 15.57
CA PRO A 71 1.84 -0.45 16.47
C PRO A 71 0.95 -0.68 17.71
N ALA A 72 -0.22 -0.04 17.79
CA ALA A 72 -1.25 -0.36 18.78
C ALA A 72 -1.90 -1.73 18.51
N THR A 73 -1.80 -2.24 17.28
CA THR A 73 -2.33 -3.55 16.88
C THR A 73 -1.18 -4.49 16.51
N PRO A 74 -1.11 -5.71 17.07
CA PRO A 74 -0.10 -6.69 16.71
C PRO A 74 -0.14 -7.01 15.20
N ALA A 75 1.04 -7.04 14.56
CA ALA A 75 1.15 -7.31 13.12
C ALA A 75 0.74 -8.74 12.72
N ASP A 76 0.66 -9.65 13.70
CA ASP A 76 0.25 -11.05 13.57
C ASP A 76 -1.23 -11.27 13.93
N GLU A 77 -2.00 -10.20 14.11
CA GLU A 77 -3.43 -10.32 14.40
C GLU A 77 -4.15 -11.02 13.24
N LYS A 78 -4.77 -12.16 13.54
CA LYS A 78 -5.31 -13.10 12.55
C LYS A 78 -6.30 -12.44 11.58
N THR A 79 -7.18 -11.57 12.06
CA THR A 79 -8.19 -10.89 11.22
C THR A 79 -7.53 -9.99 10.18
N LEU A 80 -6.46 -9.28 10.57
CA LEU A 80 -5.70 -8.41 9.66
C LEU A 80 -4.94 -9.21 8.62
N LEU A 81 -4.31 -10.32 9.02
CA LEU A 81 -3.62 -11.22 8.10
C LEU A 81 -4.57 -11.85 7.08
N GLU A 82 -5.74 -12.29 7.52
CA GLU A 82 -6.78 -12.84 6.63
C GLU A 82 -7.29 -11.80 5.65
N ASP A 83 -7.46 -10.55 6.09
CA ASP A 83 -7.88 -9.45 5.21
C ASP A 83 -6.82 -9.07 4.19
N ALA A 84 -5.55 -9.00 4.60
CA ALA A 84 -4.41 -8.75 3.73
C ALA A 84 -4.28 -9.86 2.67
N ALA A 85 -4.35 -11.13 3.07
CA ALA A 85 -4.30 -12.26 2.14
C ALA A 85 -5.48 -12.25 1.16
N ARG A 86 -6.69 -11.90 1.62
CA ARG A 86 -7.88 -11.74 0.76
C ARG A 86 -7.68 -10.63 -0.27
N LYS A 87 -7.04 -9.52 0.10
CA LYS A 87 -6.72 -8.41 -0.82
C LYS A 87 -5.66 -8.84 -1.85
N ALA A 88 -4.60 -9.53 -1.44
CA ALA A 88 -3.55 -10.04 -2.34
C ALA A 88 -4.10 -11.00 -3.41
N ARG A 89 -4.90 -12.01 -3.00
CA ARG A 89 -5.58 -12.94 -3.92
C ARG A 89 -6.48 -12.23 -4.92
N ALA A 90 -7.20 -11.19 -4.48
CA ALA A 90 -8.08 -10.42 -5.37
C ALA A 90 -7.31 -9.67 -6.46
N MET A 91 -5.98 -9.52 -6.32
CA MET A 91 -5.10 -8.89 -7.30
C MET A 91 -4.20 -9.89 -8.03
N ASN A 92 -4.38 -11.20 -7.84
CA ASN A 92 -3.44 -12.25 -8.30
C ASN A 92 -1.98 -11.95 -7.87
N ALA A 93 -1.81 -11.46 -6.63
CA ALA A 93 -0.54 -11.07 -6.05
C ALA A 93 -0.24 -11.83 -4.75
N ASP A 94 -0.86 -13.00 -4.56
CA ASP A 94 -0.60 -13.91 -3.43
C ASP A 94 0.59 -14.87 -3.67
#